data_AF-A0A9P7QHJ8-F1
#
_entry.id   AF-A0A9P7QHJ8-F1
#
_cell.length_a   1.000
_cell.length_b   1.000
_cell.length_c   1.000
_cell.angle_alpha   90.00
_cell.angle_beta   90.00
_cell.angle_gamma   90.00
#
_symmetry.space_group_name_H-M   'P 1'
#
loop_
_entity.id
_entity.type
_entity.pdbx_description
1 polymer ?
#
loop_
_entity_poly.entity_id
_entity_poly.type
_entity_poly.pdbx_seq_one_letter_code
_entity_poly.pdbx_strand_id
1 'polypeptide(L)'
;MADLIEERRRIILDNPLGHSLDSVREALRNAEKDTQGEAFDAERSDPWLEAVSELVIALYLSRACRWLASRIEKRRHLSSNLGDICTRLENHELPIQVFRPLSQLVLNQASDIDIWTAVIAVVATQNKDTPPTSQPLSWLSFKYTATEADAEVFDEICNSTHCAVGGFHQKYFEGHEWNSRAEEVWQRAKHLYSDSEKKWLHLPLQPTEENVFSWWLGLQNDFLATERAAYFGRPLQYEDGSDSEDYGPWF
;
A
#
# COMPACT_ATOMS: atom_id res chain seq x y z
N MET A 1 -26.69 -1.70 8.55
CA MET A 1 -26.70 -0.66 7.50
C MET A 1 -26.58 0.73 8.11
N ALA A 2 -27.46 1.14 9.04
CA ALA A 2 -27.38 2.45 9.71
C ALA A 2 -26.08 2.66 10.52
N ASP A 3 -25.67 1.67 11.33
CA ASP A 3 -24.45 1.78 12.16
C ASP A 3 -23.17 1.94 11.33
N LEU A 4 -23.15 1.32 10.13
CA LEU A 4 -22.01 1.39 9.21
C LEU A 4 -21.92 2.76 8.51
N ILE A 5 -23.05 3.45 8.33
CA ILE A 5 -23.11 4.81 7.78
C ILE A 5 -22.68 5.83 8.83
N GLU A 6 -23.09 5.65 10.08
CA GLU A 6 -22.71 6.55 11.18
C GLU A 6 -21.22 6.44 11.52
N GLU A 7 -20.67 5.23 11.51
CA GLU A 7 -19.23 5.03 11.75
C GLU A 7 -18.37 5.61 10.61
N ARG A 8 -18.84 5.55 9.35
CA ARG A 8 -18.18 6.21 8.21
C ARG A 8 -18.14 7.73 8.40
N ARG A 9 -19.26 8.31 8.82
CA ARG A 9 -19.35 9.75 9.12
C ARG A 9 -18.37 10.13 10.21
N ARG A 10 -18.29 9.35 11.29
CA ARG A 10 -17.31 9.57 12.36
C ARG A 10 -15.88 9.56 11.83
N ILE A 11 -15.49 8.56 11.04
CA ILE A 11 -14.15 8.47 10.45
C ILE A 11 -13.80 9.72 9.62
N ILE A 12 -14.74 10.20 8.80
CA ILE A 12 -14.54 11.39 7.96
C ILE A 12 -14.37 12.64 8.82
N LEU A 13 -15.23 12.80 9.84
CA LEU A 13 -15.17 13.95 10.75
C LEU A 13 -13.88 13.97 11.60
N ASP A 14 -13.37 12.80 11.99
CA ASP A 14 -12.11 12.66 12.73
C ASP A 14 -10.86 12.81 11.84
N ASN A 15 -11.05 12.84 10.51
CA ASN A 15 -9.98 12.90 9.51
C ASN A 15 -10.35 13.88 8.37
N PRO A 16 -10.55 15.17 8.68
CA PRO A 16 -10.94 16.13 7.68
C PRO A 16 -9.87 16.28 6.61
N LEU A 17 -10.28 16.54 5.38
CA LEU A 17 -9.39 16.82 4.25
C LEU A 17 -8.67 18.16 4.46
N GLY A 18 -9.32 19.12 5.14
CA GLY A 18 -8.72 20.40 5.51
C GLY A 18 -8.10 21.12 4.30
N HIS A 19 -6.84 21.53 4.46
CA HIS A 19 -6.07 22.26 3.43
C HIS A 19 -5.43 21.35 2.36
N SER A 20 -5.55 20.02 2.47
CA SER A 20 -4.92 19.09 1.52
C SER A 20 -5.43 19.25 0.08
N LEU A 21 -6.64 19.78 -0.09
CA LEU A 21 -7.25 20.04 -1.39
C LEU A 21 -7.03 21.48 -1.90
N ASP A 22 -6.33 22.35 -1.17
CA ASP A 22 -6.16 23.75 -1.60
C ASP A 22 -5.34 23.85 -2.88
N SER A 23 -4.22 23.10 -2.96
CA SER A 23 -3.41 22.98 -4.18
C SER A 23 -4.21 22.38 -5.33
N VAL A 24 -4.96 21.30 -5.06
CA VAL A 24 -5.80 20.61 -6.05
C VAL A 24 -6.88 21.54 -6.61
N ARG A 25 -7.50 22.37 -5.77
CA ARG A 25 -8.49 23.36 -6.19
C ARG A 25 -7.88 24.41 -7.12
N GLU A 26 -6.66 24.83 -6.85
CA GLU A 26 -5.95 25.77 -7.72
C GLU A 26 -5.64 25.13 -9.07
N ALA A 27 -5.10 23.92 -9.08
CA ALA A 27 -4.81 23.15 -10.30
C ALA A 27 -6.09 22.94 -11.15
N LEU A 28 -7.18 22.49 -10.54
CA LEU A 28 -8.47 22.28 -11.23
C LEU A 28 -9.03 23.58 -11.82
N ARG A 29 -8.93 24.71 -11.10
CA ARG A 29 -9.38 26.02 -11.61
C ARG A 29 -8.55 26.52 -12.79
N ASN A 30 -7.25 26.28 -12.76
CA ASN A 30 -6.36 26.68 -13.85
C ASN A 30 -6.65 25.84 -15.09
N ALA A 31 -6.82 24.52 -14.92
CA ALA A 31 -7.18 23.62 -15.99
C ALA A 31 -8.55 23.94 -16.64
N GLU A 32 -9.57 24.33 -15.86
CA GLU A 32 -10.88 24.75 -16.40
C GLU A 32 -10.80 26.05 -17.23
N LYS A 33 -9.89 26.96 -16.88
CA LYS A 33 -9.72 28.22 -17.61
C LYS A 33 -8.97 28.00 -18.93
N ASP A 34 -7.95 27.16 -18.91
CA ASP A 34 -7.14 26.84 -20.09
C ASP A 34 -7.96 26.09 -21.16
N THR A 35 -8.92 25.25 -20.74
CA THR A 35 -9.85 24.58 -21.68
C THR A 35 -10.87 25.53 -22.32
N GLN A 36 -11.07 26.74 -21.79
CA GLN A 36 -11.98 27.75 -22.33
C GLN A 36 -11.28 28.81 -23.20
N GLY A 37 -9.94 28.86 -23.19
CA GLY A 37 -9.13 29.87 -23.86
C GLY A 37 -8.08 29.27 -24.80
N GLU A 38 -8.40 29.27 -26.10
CA GLU A 38 -7.44 29.15 -27.21
C GLU A 38 -6.79 27.77 -27.51
N ALA A 39 -6.22 27.73 -28.71
CA ALA A 39 -6.01 26.57 -29.59
C ALA A 39 -5.29 25.38 -28.96
N PHE A 40 -5.84 24.21 -29.27
CA PHE A 40 -5.35 22.88 -28.91
C PHE A 40 -3.96 22.62 -29.51
N ASP A 41 -2.91 22.78 -28.71
CA ASP A 41 -1.55 22.35 -29.06
C ASP A 41 -1.36 20.93 -28.52
N ALA A 42 -1.29 19.95 -29.43
CA ALA A 42 -1.36 18.52 -29.12
C ALA A 42 -0.15 17.97 -28.32
N GLU A 43 0.88 18.78 -28.07
CA GLU A 43 2.08 18.43 -27.32
C GLU A 43 2.02 18.82 -25.83
N ARG A 44 0.98 19.54 -25.39
CA ARG A 44 0.81 19.91 -23.99
C ARG A 44 0.05 18.81 -23.26
N SER A 45 0.67 18.23 -22.23
CA SER A 45 -0.01 17.35 -21.26
C SER A 45 -1.35 17.96 -20.87
N ASP A 46 -2.44 17.20 -20.94
CA ASP A 46 -3.79 17.70 -20.67
C ASP A 46 -3.83 18.27 -19.23
N PRO A 47 -3.92 19.60 -19.04
CA PRO A 47 -3.86 20.20 -17.71
C PRO A 47 -4.98 19.71 -16.80
N TRP A 48 -6.10 19.27 -17.40
CA TRP A 48 -7.20 18.66 -16.68
C TRP A 48 -6.85 17.25 -16.16
N LEU A 49 -6.10 16.47 -16.94
CA LEU A 49 -5.59 15.17 -16.51
C LEU A 49 -4.64 15.29 -15.34
N GLU A 50 -3.70 16.23 -15.41
CA GLU A 50 -2.75 16.48 -14.32
C GLU A 50 -3.47 16.90 -13.02
N ALA A 51 -4.43 17.83 -13.11
CA ALA A 51 -5.21 18.27 -11.96
C ALA A 51 -6.11 17.16 -11.38
N VAL A 52 -6.65 16.27 -12.22
CA VAL A 52 -7.42 15.11 -11.75
C VAL A 52 -6.48 14.08 -11.11
N SER A 53 -5.30 13.83 -11.66
CA SER A 53 -4.30 12.94 -11.04
C SER A 53 -3.88 13.46 -9.66
N GLU A 54 -3.61 14.76 -9.53
CA GLU A 54 -3.33 15.39 -8.22
C GLU A 54 -4.48 15.19 -7.23
N LEU A 55 -5.74 15.32 -7.69
CA LEU A 55 -6.91 15.07 -6.86
C LEU A 55 -6.93 13.63 -6.34
N VAL A 56 -6.75 12.65 -7.22
CA VAL A 56 -6.80 11.23 -6.82
C VAL A 56 -5.64 10.90 -5.86
N ILE A 57 -4.45 11.46 -6.09
CA ILE A 57 -3.29 11.32 -5.19
C ILE A 57 -3.55 11.95 -3.82
N ALA A 58 -4.08 13.18 -3.77
CA ALA A 58 -4.39 13.85 -2.50
C ALA A 58 -5.43 13.06 -1.69
N LEU A 59 -6.43 12.49 -2.35
CA LEU A 59 -7.41 11.60 -1.73
C LEU A 59 -6.77 10.29 -1.25
N TYR A 60 -5.91 9.68 -2.07
CA TYR A 60 -5.19 8.45 -1.73
C TYR A 60 -4.34 8.61 -0.46
N LEU A 61 -3.56 9.70 -0.37
CA LEU A 61 -2.67 10.01 0.76
C LEU A 61 -3.41 10.47 2.02
N SER A 62 -4.71 10.78 1.91
CA SER A 62 -5.49 11.25 3.04
C SER A 62 -5.64 10.19 4.13
N ARG A 63 -5.71 10.65 5.39
CA ARG A 63 -5.87 9.76 6.54
C ARG A 63 -7.24 9.06 6.56
N ALA A 64 -8.28 9.74 6.06
CA ALA A 64 -9.62 9.17 5.93
C ALA A 64 -9.65 7.95 4.98
N CYS A 65 -8.92 7.99 3.86
CA CYS A 65 -8.82 6.88 2.90
C CYS A 65 -8.41 5.57 3.58
N ARG A 66 -7.37 5.64 4.42
CA ARG A 66 -6.84 4.49 5.18
C ARG A 66 -7.89 3.83 6.06
N TRP A 67 -8.68 4.63 6.76
CA TRP A 67 -9.66 4.14 7.72
C TRP A 67 -10.97 3.68 7.07
N LEU A 68 -11.46 4.40 6.05
CA LEU A 68 -12.67 4.05 5.31
C LEU A 68 -12.53 2.66 4.65
N ALA A 69 -11.34 2.32 4.17
CA ALA A 69 -11.05 1.03 3.57
C ALA A 69 -11.09 -0.18 4.52
N SER A 70 -10.67 0.01 5.77
CA SER A 70 -10.41 -1.09 6.73
C SER A 70 -11.68 -1.74 7.28
N ARG A 71 -12.81 -1.02 7.29
CA ARG A 71 -14.05 -1.44 7.96
C ARG A 71 -15.21 -1.78 7.03
N ILE A 72 -15.07 -1.54 5.72
CA ILE A 72 -16.20 -1.60 4.78
C ILE A 72 -16.30 -2.91 3.99
N GLU A 73 -15.23 -3.62 3.60
CA GLU A 73 -15.46 -4.87 2.83
C GLU A 73 -14.27 -5.84 2.73
N LYS A 74 -14.62 -7.13 2.61
CA LYS A 74 -13.75 -8.32 2.61
C LYS A 74 -12.97 -8.58 1.30
N ARG A 75 -12.92 -7.67 0.32
CA ARG A 75 -12.29 -8.01 -0.99
C ARG A 75 -11.40 -6.98 -1.69
N ARG A 76 -11.35 -5.70 -1.32
CA ARG A 76 -10.31 -4.73 -1.75
C ARG A 76 -10.48 -3.41 -0.99
N HIS A 77 -9.39 -2.86 -0.50
CA HIS A 77 -9.36 -1.62 0.27
C HIS A 77 -9.60 -0.39 -0.63
N LEU A 78 -10.23 0.67 -0.10
CA LEU A 78 -10.47 1.93 -0.84
C LEU A 78 -9.16 2.52 -1.39
N SER A 79 -8.06 2.39 -0.64
CA SER A 79 -6.71 2.76 -1.07
C SER A 79 -6.27 1.98 -2.30
N SER A 80 -6.36 0.65 -2.29
CA SER A 80 -6.00 -0.18 -3.43
C SER A 80 -6.83 0.14 -4.69
N ASN A 81 -8.11 0.46 -4.51
CA ASN A 81 -8.96 0.86 -5.63
C ASN A 81 -8.60 2.24 -6.18
N LEU A 82 -8.23 3.19 -5.32
CA LEU A 82 -7.75 4.51 -5.76
C LEU A 82 -6.39 4.42 -6.44
N GLY A 83 -5.49 3.55 -5.97
CA GLY A 83 -4.23 3.27 -6.64
C GLY A 83 -4.42 2.70 -8.04
N ASP A 84 -5.29 1.69 -8.20
CA ASP A 84 -5.67 1.14 -9.52
C ASP A 84 -6.23 2.22 -10.45
N ILE A 85 -7.10 3.09 -9.90
CA ILE A 85 -7.65 4.22 -10.64
C ILE A 85 -6.56 5.20 -11.07
N CYS A 86 -5.58 5.55 -10.22
CA CYS A 86 -4.45 6.39 -10.61
C CYS A 86 -3.68 5.79 -11.78
N THR A 87 -3.30 4.51 -11.68
CA THR A 87 -2.55 3.82 -12.75
C THR A 87 -3.32 3.79 -14.06
N ARG A 88 -4.62 3.48 -14.00
CA ARG A 88 -5.47 3.46 -15.20
C ARG A 88 -5.73 4.85 -15.77
N LEU A 89 -5.72 5.89 -14.94
CA LEU A 89 -5.84 7.29 -15.38
C LEU A 89 -4.57 7.73 -16.11
N GLU A 90 -3.38 7.42 -15.57
CA GLU A 90 -2.08 7.68 -16.21
C GLU A 90 -1.89 6.93 -17.53
N ASN A 91 -2.36 5.68 -17.60
CA ASN A 91 -2.33 4.87 -18.82
C ASN A 91 -3.43 5.26 -19.84
N HIS A 92 -4.22 6.29 -19.57
CA HIS A 92 -5.37 6.73 -20.39
C HIS A 92 -6.44 5.64 -20.61
N GLU A 93 -6.54 4.67 -19.72
CA GLU A 93 -7.51 3.56 -19.75
C GLU A 93 -8.85 3.94 -19.12
N LEU A 94 -8.90 5.05 -18.38
CA LEU A 94 -10.11 5.60 -17.79
C LEU A 94 -10.54 6.90 -18.49
N PRO A 95 -11.83 7.02 -18.87
CA PRO A 95 -12.33 8.28 -19.38
C PRO A 95 -12.32 9.32 -18.27
N ILE A 96 -11.47 10.34 -18.42
CA ILE A 96 -11.28 11.43 -17.45
C ILE A 96 -12.59 12.15 -17.05
N GLN A 97 -13.60 12.11 -17.93
CA GLN A 97 -14.93 12.69 -17.68
C GLN A 97 -15.65 12.06 -16.47
N VAL A 98 -15.26 10.84 -16.06
CA VAL A 98 -15.77 10.18 -14.85
C VAL A 98 -15.45 11.00 -13.59
N PHE A 99 -14.34 11.74 -13.58
CA PHE A 99 -13.91 12.55 -12.43
C PHE A 99 -14.55 13.93 -12.40
N ARG A 100 -15.18 14.40 -13.48
CA ARG A 100 -15.76 15.75 -13.55
C ARG A 100 -16.75 16.05 -12.41
N PRO A 101 -17.70 15.16 -12.05
CA PRO A 101 -18.58 15.42 -10.90
C PRO A 101 -17.84 15.55 -9.57
N LEU A 102 -16.79 14.74 -9.37
CA LEU A 102 -15.96 14.80 -8.16
C LEU A 102 -15.14 16.10 -8.12
N SER A 103 -14.51 16.48 -9.24
CA SER A 103 -13.77 17.74 -9.36
C SER A 103 -14.66 18.95 -9.08
N GLN A 104 -15.91 18.93 -9.55
CA GLN A 104 -16.89 20.00 -9.26
C GLN A 104 -17.22 20.11 -7.77
N LEU A 105 -17.35 18.99 -7.05
CA LEU A 105 -17.55 19.02 -5.59
C LEU A 105 -16.37 19.66 -4.87
N VAL A 106 -15.14 19.34 -5.28
CA VAL A 106 -13.91 19.90 -4.71
C VAL A 106 -13.78 21.39 -4.99
N LEU A 107 -14.06 21.81 -6.22
CA LEU A 107 -14.07 23.22 -6.64
C LEU A 107 -15.10 24.06 -5.87
N ASN A 108 -16.29 23.49 -5.64
CA ASN A 108 -17.37 24.11 -4.89
C ASN A 108 -17.19 24.04 -3.37
N GLN A 109 -16.07 23.48 -2.88
CA GLN A 109 -15.80 23.31 -1.46
C GLN A 109 -16.94 22.56 -0.73
N ALA A 110 -17.44 21.50 -1.36
CA ALA A 110 -18.42 20.62 -0.74
C ALA A 110 -17.88 20.00 0.56
N SER A 111 -18.77 19.46 1.39
CA SER A 111 -18.36 18.85 2.65
C SER A 111 -17.48 17.62 2.39
N ASP A 112 -16.56 17.32 3.31
CA ASP A 112 -15.71 16.13 3.23
C ASP A 112 -16.56 14.85 3.11
N ILE A 113 -17.75 14.83 3.73
CA ILE A 113 -18.70 13.72 3.63
C ILE A 113 -19.18 13.55 2.19
N ASP A 114 -19.54 14.64 1.50
CA ASP A 114 -20.02 14.60 0.12
C ASP A 114 -18.90 14.19 -0.84
N ILE A 115 -17.68 14.70 -0.62
CA ILE A 115 -16.49 14.34 -1.40
C ILE A 115 -16.21 12.84 -1.26
N TRP A 116 -16.10 12.32 -0.03
CA TRP A 116 -15.86 10.90 0.20
C TRP A 116 -16.98 10.00 -0.31
N THR A 117 -18.23 10.46 -0.24
CA THR A 117 -19.37 9.73 -0.81
C THR A 117 -19.24 9.62 -2.33
N ALA A 118 -18.86 10.71 -3.00
CA ALA A 118 -18.61 10.71 -4.44
C ALA A 118 -17.43 9.81 -4.82
N VAL A 119 -16.34 9.81 -4.05
CA VAL A 119 -15.18 8.93 -4.27
C VAL A 119 -15.58 7.45 -4.22
N ILE A 120 -16.34 7.05 -3.19
CA ILE A 120 -16.83 5.68 -3.05
C ILE A 120 -17.73 5.30 -4.24
N ALA A 121 -18.57 6.22 -4.72
CA ALA A 121 -19.41 5.99 -5.89
C ALA A 121 -18.58 5.80 -7.17
N VAL A 122 -17.56 6.64 -7.41
CA VAL A 122 -16.64 6.50 -8.56
C VAL A 122 -15.96 5.13 -8.53
N VAL A 123 -15.36 4.75 -7.41
CA VAL A 123 -14.71 3.44 -7.22
C VAL A 123 -15.68 2.29 -7.48
N ALA A 124 -16.91 2.37 -6.94
CA ALA A 124 -17.91 1.33 -7.12
C ALA A 124 -18.39 1.20 -8.57
N THR A 125 -18.41 2.29 -9.34
CA THR A 125 -18.74 2.24 -10.77
C THR A 125 -17.60 1.63 -11.59
N GLN A 126 -16.36 2.09 -11.39
CA GLN A 126 -15.22 1.65 -12.20
C GLN A 126 -14.84 0.19 -11.97
N ASN A 127 -15.08 -0.33 -10.76
CA ASN A 127 -14.82 -1.73 -10.43
C ASN A 127 -15.91 -2.70 -10.93
N LYS A 128 -17.11 -2.23 -11.29
CA LYS A 128 -18.18 -3.10 -11.84
C LYS A 128 -17.92 -3.48 -13.29
N ASP A 129 -17.19 -2.65 -14.02
CA ASP A 129 -16.93 -2.81 -15.46
C ASP A 129 -15.64 -3.60 -15.75
N THR A 130 -14.88 -4.00 -14.72
CA THR A 130 -13.66 -4.78 -14.88
C THR A 130 -13.85 -6.20 -14.31
N PRO A 131 -13.67 -7.28 -15.10
CA PRO A 131 -13.46 -8.61 -14.55
C PRO A 131 -12.30 -8.56 -13.55
N PRO A 132 -12.26 -9.43 -12.52
CA PRO A 132 -11.18 -9.43 -11.55
C PRO A 132 -9.89 -9.94 -12.21
N THR A 133 -9.20 -9.06 -12.94
CA THR A 133 -7.86 -9.33 -13.43
C THR A 133 -6.96 -9.29 -12.21
N SER A 134 -6.50 -10.48 -11.81
CA SER A 134 -5.44 -10.66 -10.83
C SER A 134 -4.13 -10.36 -11.55
N GLN A 135 -3.91 -9.11 -11.94
CA GLN A 135 -2.60 -8.69 -12.39
C GLN A 135 -1.75 -8.43 -11.14
N PRO A 136 -0.54 -8.99 -11.06
CA PRO A 136 0.40 -8.56 -10.04
C PRO A 136 0.59 -7.05 -10.23
N LEU A 137 0.50 -6.31 -9.13
CA LEU A 137 0.81 -4.89 -9.08
C LEU A 137 2.19 -4.71 -9.71
N SER A 138 2.21 -4.23 -10.94
CA SER A 138 3.40 -3.66 -11.55
C SER A 138 3.68 -2.43 -10.71
N TRP A 139 4.60 -2.58 -9.76
CA TRP A 139 5.20 -1.48 -9.01
C TRP A 139 5.38 -0.32 -9.96
N LEU A 140 4.66 0.78 -9.69
CA LEU A 140 4.80 2.00 -10.45
C LEU A 140 6.30 2.28 -10.56
N SER A 141 6.80 2.43 -11.79
CA SER A 141 8.18 2.85 -12.03
C SER A 141 8.34 4.33 -11.67
N PHE A 142 7.98 4.68 -10.45
CA PHE A 142 8.53 5.84 -9.79
C PHE A 142 10.02 5.57 -9.63
N LYS A 143 10.83 6.56 -9.98
CA LYS A 143 12.26 6.56 -9.70
C LYS A 143 12.47 6.75 -8.20
N TYR A 144 12.02 5.80 -7.39
CA TYR A 144 12.35 5.78 -5.97
C TYR A 144 13.80 5.37 -5.84
N THR A 145 14.57 6.19 -5.13
CA THR A 145 15.84 5.71 -4.58
C THR A 145 15.50 4.65 -3.53
N ALA A 146 16.32 3.59 -3.42
CA ALA A 146 16.05 2.42 -2.58
C ALA A 146 15.61 2.79 -1.14
N THR A 147 16.11 3.90 -0.60
CA THR A 147 15.78 4.40 0.74
C THR A 147 14.34 4.92 0.91
N GLU A 148 13.71 5.45 -0.13
CA GLU A 148 12.32 5.95 -0.07
C GLU A 148 11.32 4.80 -0.26
N ALA A 149 11.64 3.86 -1.14
CA ALA A 149 10.86 2.64 -1.35
C ALA A 149 10.81 1.78 -0.08
N ASP A 150 11.92 1.64 0.64
CA ASP A 150 11.97 0.86 1.89
C ASP A 150 11.10 1.48 2.99
N ALA A 151 11.09 2.81 3.13
CA ALA A 151 10.26 3.50 4.12
C ALA A 151 8.75 3.36 3.81
N GLU A 152 8.37 3.42 2.53
CA GLU A 152 6.99 3.28 2.09
C GLU A 152 6.51 1.82 2.14
N VAL A 153 7.34 0.86 1.75
CA VAL A 153 7.09 -0.58 1.91
C VAL A 153 7.00 -0.97 3.38
N PHE A 154 7.88 -0.41 4.23
CA PHE A 154 7.80 -0.64 5.67
C PHE A 154 6.53 -0.03 6.26
N ASP A 155 6.12 1.17 5.83
CA ASP A 155 4.83 1.75 6.23
C ASP A 155 3.65 0.91 5.72
N GLU A 156 3.70 0.37 4.50
CA GLU A 156 2.69 -0.53 3.95
C GLU A 156 2.60 -1.85 4.72
N ILE A 157 3.74 -2.47 5.05
CA ILE A 157 3.80 -3.72 5.83
C ILE A 157 3.37 -3.46 7.28
N CYS A 158 3.82 -2.37 7.90
CA CYS A 158 3.40 -1.96 9.24
C CYS A 158 1.90 -1.64 9.31
N ASN A 159 1.33 -1.08 8.24
CA ASN A 159 -0.10 -0.79 8.11
C ASN A 159 -0.88 -1.91 7.40
N SER A 160 -0.26 -3.08 7.16
CA SER A 160 -0.89 -4.21 6.49
C SER A 160 -2.11 -4.70 7.27
N THR A 161 -3.20 -4.97 6.54
CA THR A 161 -4.47 -5.46 7.11
C THR A 161 -4.41 -6.91 7.60
N HIS A 162 -3.26 -7.56 7.51
CA HIS A 162 -3.00 -8.86 8.11
C HIS A 162 -2.49 -8.80 9.56
N CYS A 163 -2.58 -7.64 10.22
CA CYS A 163 -2.46 -7.58 11.67
C CYS A 163 -3.66 -8.29 12.34
N ALA A 164 -3.37 -9.33 13.14
CA ALA A 164 -4.36 -10.06 13.93
C ALA A 164 -5.52 -10.68 13.11
N VAL A 165 -5.21 -11.30 11.95
CA VAL A 165 -6.20 -12.08 11.17
C VAL A 165 -6.89 -13.09 12.10
N GLY A 166 -8.18 -12.86 12.35
CA GLY A 166 -8.97 -13.70 13.25
C GLY A 166 -8.91 -15.17 12.85
N GLY A 167 -8.56 -16.04 13.80
CA GLY A 167 -8.39 -17.47 13.58
C GLY A 167 -7.07 -17.90 12.95
N PHE A 168 -6.15 -16.98 12.59
CA PHE A 168 -4.82 -17.35 12.09
C PHE A 168 -4.01 -18.09 13.16
N HIS A 169 -3.94 -17.53 14.38
CA HIS A 169 -3.23 -18.18 15.48
C HIS A 169 -3.84 -19.56 15.79
N GLN A 170 -5.17 -19.62 15.87
CA GLN A 170 -5.89 -20.87 16.07
C GLN A 170 -5.64 -21.91 14.98
N LYS A 171 -5.63 -21.49 13.71
CA LYS A 171 -5.48 -22.37 12.56
C LYS A 171 -4.08 -22.97 12.44
N TYR A 172 -3.03 -22.20 12.77
CA TYR A 172 -1.65 -22.59 12.50
C TYR A 172 -0.84 -22.93 13.75
N PHE A 173 -1.24 -22.47 14.94
CA PHE A 173 -0.44 -22.58 16.17
C PHE A 173 -1.18 -23.20 17.36
N GLU A 174 -2.52 -23.15 17.42
CA GLU A 174 -3.29 -23.78 18.51
C GLU A 174 -3.75 -25.19 18.15
N GLY A 175 -3.75 -26.12 19.11
CA GLY A 175 -4.24 -27.50 18.90
C GLY A 175 -3.37 -28.36 17.99
N HIS A 176 -2.19 -27.88 17.60
CA HIS A 176 -1.20 -28.61 16.83
C HIS A 176 -0.04 -28.94 17.76
N GLU A 177 0.33 -30.22 17.83
CA GLU A 177 1.57 -30.61 18.50
C GLU A 177 2.75 -30.28 17.58
N TRP A 178 3.71 -29.51 18.10
CA TRP A 178 4.96 -29.25 17.38
C TRP A 178 5.70 -30.58 17.19
N ASN A 179 6.26 -30.80 16.01
CA ASN A 179 7.08 -31.98 15.78
C ASN A 179 8.35 -31.92 16.64
N SER A 180 8.96 -33.07 16.92
CA SER A 180 10.14 -33.16 17.79
C SER A 180 11.30 -32.28 17.32
N ARG A 181 11.44 -32.08 16.01
CA ARG A 181 12.48 -31.25 15.41
C ARG A 181 12.29 -29.76 15.71
N ALA A 182 11.05 -29.27 15.65
CA ALA A 182 10.71 -27.90 16.02
C ALA A 182 10.94 -27.66 17.53
N GLU A 183 10.61 -28.65 18.37
CA GLU A 183 10.89 -28.59 19.81
C GLU A 183 12.40 -28.52 20.09
N GLU A 184 13.21 -29.35 19.44
CA GLU A 184 14.68 -29.31 19.57
C GLU A 184 15.28 -27.98 19.14
N VAL A 185 14.79 -27.40 18.04
CA VAL A 185 15.18 -26.05 17.60
C VAL A 185 14.82 -25.00 18.66
N TRP A 186 13.58 -25.05 19.18
CA TRP A 186 13.13 -24.13 20.22
C TRP A 186 13.99 -24.23 21.47
N GLN A 187 14.30 -25.44 21.96
CA GLN A 187 15.13 -25.62 23.15
C GLN A 187 16.54 -25.04 22.97
N ARG A 188 17.12 -25.14 21.76
CA ARG A 188 18.41 -24.49 21.45
C ARG A 188 18.31 -22.97 21.44
N ALA A 189 17.25 -22.41 20.86
CA ALA A 189 17.06 -20.96 20.75
C ALA A 189 16.51 -20.30 22.03
N LYS A 190 15.96 -21.08 22.97
CA LYS A 190 15.23 -20.58 24.15
C LYS A 190 16.01 -19.57 25.00
N HIS A 191 17.33 -19.72 25.09
CA HIS A 191 18.19 -18.80 25.85
C HIS A 191 18.22 -17.38 25.26
N LEU A 192 17.80 -17.20 24.00
CA LEU A 192 17.64 -15.89 23.34
C LEU A 192 16.25 -15.29 23.54
N TYR A 193 15.36 -15.93 24.30
CA TYR A 193 14.02 -15.42 24.58
C TYR A 193 13.82 -15.18 26.08
N SER A 194 13.37 -13.98 26.43
CA SER A 194 13.00 -13.62 27.79
C SER A 194 11.56 -14.01 28.08
N ASP A 195 11.38 -15.05 28.91
CA ASP A 195 10.07 -15.48 29.37
C ASP A 195 9.35 -14.43 30.22
N SER A 196 10.09 -13.55 30.92
CA SER A 196 9.54 -12.49 31.76
C SER A 196 9.09 -11.28 30.95
N GLU A 197 9.90 -10.86 29.97
CA GLU A 197 9.60 -9.68 29.14
C GLU A 197 8.78 -10.02 27.89
N LYS A 198 8.61 -11.32 27.60
CA LYS A 198 7.94 -11.85 26.41
C LYS A 198 8.56 -11.34 25.11
N LYS A 199 9.90 -11.26 25.07
CA LYS A 199 10.67 -10.67 23.97
C LYS A 199 11.92 -11.47 23.66
N TRP A 200 12.36 -11.40 22.41
CA TRP A 200 13.67 -11.88 22.01
C TRP A 200 14.76 -10.93 22.53
N LEU A 201 15.76 -11.51 23.17
CA LEU A 201 16.98 -10.85 23.58
C LEU A 201 17.78 -10.46 22.34
N HIS A 202 18.48 -9.33 22.42
CA HIS A 202 19.29 -8.78 21.33
C HIS A 202 18.49 -8.37 20.07
N LEU A 203 17.16 -8.37 20.12
CA LEU A 203 16.35 -7.72 19.09
C LEU A 203 16.73 -6.23 19.04
N PRO A 204 17.08 -5.67 17.86
CA PRO A 204 17.56 -4.29 17.75
C PRO A 204 16.56 -3.28 18.34
N LEU A 205 17.03 -2.42 19.25
CA LEU A 205 16.22 -1.34 19.84
C LEU A 205 15.86 -0.25 18.84
N GLN A 206 16.73 -0.05 17.83
CA GLN A 206 16.43 0.73 16.64
C GLN A 206 16.16 -0.26 15.50
N PRO A 207 14.88 -0.53 15.18
CA PRO A 207 14.51 -1.54 14.20
C PRO A 207 14.64 -0.98 12.78
N THR A 208 15.84 -0.57 12.37
CA THR A 208 16.11 -0.33 10.95
C THR A 208 16.03 -1.67 10.22
N GLU A 209 15.58 -1.64 8.97
CA GLU A 209 15.43 -2.83 8.12
C GLU A 209 16.70 -3.69 8.11
N GLU A 210 17.86 -3.07 7.85
CA GLU A 210 19.16 -3.73 7.83
C GLU A 210 19.50 -4.44 9.14
N ASN A 211 19.26 -3.80 10.29
CA ASN A 211 19.59 -4.37 11.60
C ASN A 211 18.65 -5.52 11.96
N VAL A 212 17.36 -5.37 11.67
CA VAL A 212 16.35 -6.41 11.91
C VAL A 212 16.59 -7.61 11.01
N PHE A 213 16.88 -7.39 9.73
CA PHE A 213 17.20 -8.48 8.81
C PHE A 213 18.49 -9.19 9.17
N SER A 214 19.54 -8.45 9.52
CA SER A 214 20.81 -9.05 9.96
C SER A 214 20.62 -9.92 11.20
N TRP A 215 19.84 -9.44 12.19
CA TRP A 215 19.51 -10.21 13.38
C TRP A 215 18.69 -11.47 13.05
N TRP A 216 17.66 -11.33 12.22
CA TRP A 216 16.78 -12.43 11.84
C TRP A 216 17.52 -13.51 11.03
N LEU A 217 18.33 -13.12 10.05
CA LEU A 217 19.15 -14.03 9.26
C LEU A 217 20.20 -14.73 10.12
N GLY A 218 20.80 -14.04 11.10
CA GLY A 218 21.69 -14.66 12.09
C GLY A 218 20.98 -15.77 12.85
N LEU A 219 19.78 -15.49 13.38
CA LEU A 219 18.95 -16.49 14.07
C LEU A 219 18.61 -17.68 13.17
N GLN A 220 18.27 -17.45 11.89
CA GLN A 220 18.03 -18.54 10.96
C GLN A 220 19.27 -19.38 10.71
N ASN A 221 20.43 -18.77 10.50
CA ASN A 221 21.68 -19.49 10.27
C ASN A 221 22.08 -20.33 11.48
N ASP A 222 21.93 -19.80 12.69
CA ASP A 222 22.36 -20.48 13.91
C ASP A 222 21.46 -21.67 14.27
N PHE A 223 20.14 -21.58 14.00
CA PHE A 223 19.18 -22.58 14.49
C PHE A 223 18.44 -23.36 13.40
N LEU A 224 18.29 -22.78 12.21
CA LEU A 224 17.44 -23.28 11.11
C LEU A 224 18.21 -23.65 9.84
N ALA A 225 19.54 -23.51 9.78
CA ALA A 225 20.31 -23.75 8.54
C ALA A 225 20.13 -25.13 7.91
N THR A 226 19.80 -26.16 8.70
CA THR A 226 19.55 -27.53 8.22
C THR A 226 18.08 -27.83 7.96
N GLU A 227 17.19 -26.86 8.22
CA GLU A 227 15.74 -26.98 8.03
C GLU A 227 15.34 -26.68 6.59
N ARG A 228 14.34 -27.41 6.09
CA ARG A 228 13.90 -27.37 4.68
C ARG A 228 13.32 -26.01 4.23
N ALA A 229 13.12 -25.08 5.16
CA ALA A 229 12.52 -23.77 4.94
C ALA A 229 13.43 -22.60 5.38
N ALA A 230 14.74 -22.82 5.50
CA ALA A 230 15.68 -21.71 5.67
C ALA A 230 15.60 -20.78 4.45
N TYR A 231 15.46 -19.47 4.69
CA TYR A 231 15.42 -18.50 3.60
C TYR A 231 16.84 -18.25 3.10
N PHE A 232 17.04 -18.39 1.79
CA PHE A 232 18.30 -18.00 1.17
C PHE A 232 18.23 -16.51 0.80
N GLY A 233 19.06 -15.70 1.44
CA GLY A 233 19.29 -14.33 1.00
C GLY A 233 19.90 -14.35 -0.40
N ARG A 234 19.43 -13.49 -1.31
CA ARG A 234 20.21 -13.21 -2.52
C ARG A 234 21.52 -12.54 -2.07
N PRO A 235 22.69 -12.97 -2.57
CA PRO A 235 23.90 -12.18 -2.41
C PRO A 235 23.61 -10.77 -2.94
N LEU A 236 23.97 -9.74 -2.17
CA LEU A 236 24.06 -8.37 -2.68
C LEU A 236 25.13 -8.36 -3.77
N GLN A 237 24.73 -8.66 -5.01
CA GLN A 237 25.54 -8.35 -6.16
C GLN A 237 25.47 -6.84 -6.30
N TYR A 238 26.52 -6.15 -5.85
CA TYR A 238 26.83 -4.86 -6.42
C TYR A 238 27.01 -5.11 -7.92
N GLU A 239 26.14 -4.53 -8.75
CA GLU A 239 26.35 -4.44 -10.19
C GLU A 239 27.61 -3.59 -10.41
N ASP A 240 28.78 -4.21 -10.27
CA ASP A 240 29.95 -3.77 -11.02
C ASP A 240 29.80 -4.35 -12.41
N GLY A 241 29.68 -3.45 -13.39
CA GLY A 241 29.36 -3.75 -14.78
C GLY A 241 30.46 -4.57 -15.45
N SER A 242 30.48 -5.87 -15.19
CA SER A 242 31.28 -6.84 -15.90
C SER A 242 30.43 -8.06 -16.21
N ASP A 243 29.81 -8.03 -17.38
CA ASP A 243 29.26 -9.21 -18.05
C ASP A 243 30.26 -10.38 -17.99
N SER A 244 29.85 -11.49 -17.40
CA SER A 244 30.31 -12.80 -17.84
C SER A 244 29.17 -13.81 -17.64
N GLU A 245 28.59 -14.19 -18.77
CA GLU A 245 27.66 -15.30 -18.90
C GLU A 245 28.37 -16.60 -18.53
N ASP A 246 27.86 -17.35 -17.55
CA ASP A 246 27.98 -18.80 -17.55
C ASP A 246 26.81 -19.42 -16.76
N TYR A 247 25.79 -19.90 -17.50
CA TYR A 247 24.69 -20.65 -16.93
C TYR A 247 25.11 -22.13 -16.78
N GLY A 248 25.43 -22.53 -15.55
CA GLY A 248 25.55 -23.93 -15.15
C GLY A 248 24.20 -24.56 -14.77
N PRO A 249 23.99 -25.87 -15.00
CA PRO A 249 22.67 -26.50 -14.94
C PRO A 249 22.22 -26.82 -13.51
N TRP A 250 20.95 -26.55 -13.24
CA TRP A 250 20.25 -26.85 -11.99
C TRP A 250 19.86 -28.33 -11.93
N PHE A 251 20.26 -29.03 -10.86
CA PHE A 251 19.65 -30.27 -10.39
C PHE A 251 18.94 -30.03 -9.06
#